data_AF-A0AAU7XV33-F1
#
_entry.id   AF-A0AAU7XV33-F1
#
_cell.length_a   1.000
_cell.length_b   1.000
_cell.length_c   1.000
_cell.angle_alpha   90.00
_cell.angle_beta   90.00
_cell.angle_gamma   90.00
#
_symmetry.space_group_name_H-M   'P 1'
#
loop_
_entity.id
_entity.type
_entity.pdbx_description
1 polymer ?
#
loop_
_entity_poly.entity_id
_entity_poly.type
_entity_poly.pdbx_seq_one_letter_code
_entity_poly.pdbx_strand_id
1 'polypeptide(L)'
;MSLNKKLIEFRKKIRKNQKNIIDSIIDDHSTNICIFCGKADDLTKEHVIPQWVYDRCTKRNFVTTTNKTSQTYNKTTVPACKDCNNSILGELERYLKHRFNDIDLLEEYFTDSDIEKIILWLETLEYKLQVLDLRRNLNKVKGSEYIPYIGKIPIAMFQGPMDQSPSKVFSNLRNSLKTLSVKSKVYKRNSLCVLHTKNPDFYFFHSTNNFIFIELAQYNVAFFYFYKEEFNSAMEAASKAKKIVKNEYASAVT
;
A
#
# COMPACT_ATOMS: atom_id res chain seq x y z
N MET A 1 -2.67 -15.36 20.83
CA MET A 1 -2.45 -13.96 21.28
C MET A 1 -3.43 -13.07 20.54
N SER A 2 -4.08 -12.10 21.19
CA SER A 2 -5.04 -11.22 20.50
C SER A 2 -4.38 -10.31 19.49
N LEU A 3 -5.11 -9.95 18.42
CA LEU A 3 -4.64 -9.04 17.38
C LEU A 3 -4.04 -7.74 17.93
N ASN A 4 -4.68 -7.13 18.93
CA ASN A 4 -4.18 -5.90 19.55
C ASN A 4 -2.78 -6.06 20.16
N LYS A 5 -2.51 -7.19 20.83
CA LYS A 5 -1.17 -7.48 21.37
C LYS A 5 -0.15 -7.67 20.24
N LYS A 6 -0.52 -8.38 19.17
CA LYS A 6 0.31 -8.52 17.95
C LYS A 6 0.65 -7.19 17.30
N LEU A 7 -0.33 -6.29 17.17
CA LEU A 7 -0.10 -4.96 16.61
C LEU A 7 0.76 -4.07 17.53
N ILE A 8 0.73 -4.28 18.85
CA ILE A 8 1.66 -3.60 19.78
C ILE A 8 3.09 -4.09 19.53
N GLU A 9 3.30 -5.40 19.43
CA GLU A 9 4.60 -5.98 19.13
C GLU A 9 5.14 -5.55 17.77
N PHE A 10 4.27 -5.49 16.76
CA PHE A 10 4.63 -5.01 15.43
C PHE A 10 5.23 -3.61 15.48
N ARG A 11 4.53 -2.67 16.13
CA ARG A 11 5.00 -1.29 16.30
C ARG A 11 6.31 -1.22 17.07
N LYS A 12 6.48 -2.03 18.13
CA LYS A 12 7.74 -2.12 18.89
C LYS A 12 8.90 -2.61 18.02
N LYS A 13 8.68 -3.66 17.22
CA LYS A 13 9.67 -4.20 16.28
C LYS A 13 10.11 -3.15 15.24
N ILE A 14 9.16 -2.40 14.69
CA ILE A 14 9.46 -1.32 13.74
C ILE A 14 10.28 -0.22 14.43
N ARG A 15 9.81 0.35 15.55
CA ARG A 15 10.52 1.45 16.23
C ARG A 15 11.94 1.08 16.63
N LYS A 16 12.15 -0.15 17.09
CA LYS A 16 13.48 -0.64 17.49
C LYS A 16 14.44 -0.72 16.30
N ASN A 17 13.95 -1.11 15.12
CA ASN A 17 14.81 -1.46 13.97
C ASN A 17 14.69 -0.49 12.78
N GLN A 18 13.89 0.58 12.89
CA GLN A 18 13.55 1.46 11.77
C GLN A 18 14.79 1.97 11.02
N LYS A 19 15.78 2.48 11.75
CA LYS A 19 17.02 2.99 11.15
C LYS A 19 17.74 1.89 10.37
N ASN A 20 17.99 0.75 11.00
CA ASN A 20 18.67 -0.40 10.39
C ASN A 20 17.95 -0.89 9.12
N ILE A 21 16.62 -1.00 9.17
CA ILE A 21 15.80 -1.43 8.01
C ILE A 21 16.00 -0.47 6.84
N ILE A 22 15.86 0.83 7.10
CA ILE A 22 15.96 1.85 6.06
C ILE A 22 17.36 1.91 5.49
N ASP A 23 18.38 1.99 6.34
CA ASP A 23 19.77 2.12 5.90
C ASP A 23 20.16 0.90 5.05
N SER A 24 19.79 -0.32 5.49
CA SER A 24 20.02 -1.54 4.71
C SER A 24 19.34 -1.52 3.33
N ILE A 25 18.08 -1.05 3.25
CA ILE A 25 17.35 -0.96 1.98
C ILE A 25 17.94 0.13 1.08
N ILE A 26 18.44 1.24 1.63
CA ILE A 26 19.05 2.32 0.86
C ILE A 26 20.41 1.90 0.32
N ASP A 27 21.24 1.27 1.14
CA ASP A 27 22.59 0.83 0.78
C ASP A 27 22.55 -0.28 -0.27
N ASP A 28 21.60 -1.21 -0.14
CA ASP A 28 21.33 -2.26 -1.13
C ASP A 28 19.82 -2.50 -1.28
N HIS A 29 19.23 -2.00 -2.36
CA HIS A 29 17.82 -2.19 -2.65
C HIS A 29 17.43 -3.68 -2.84
N SER A 30 18.40 -4.53 -3.16
CA SER A 30 18.18 -5.98 -3.31
C SER A 30 18.27 -6.74 -1.99
N THR A 31 18.65 -6.07 -0.89
CA THR A 31 18.87 -6.70 0.42
C THR A 31 17.73 -7.62 0.83
N ASN A 32 18.08 -8.77 1.40
CA ASN A 32 17.13 -9.78 1.81
C ASN A 32 16.99 -9.78 3.33
N ILE A 33 16.25 -8.77 3.81
CA ILE A 33 15.83 -8.63 5.21
C ILE A 33 14.32 -8.44 5.27
N CYS A 34 13.72 -8.72 6.42
CA CYS A 34 12.32 -8.41 6.65
C CYS A 34 12.12 -6.90 6.64
N ILE A 35 11.33 -6.40 5.69
CA ILE A 35 11.08 -4.97 5.51
C ILE A 35 10.39 -4.31 6.72
N PHE A 36 9.82 -5.08 7.64
CA PHE A 36 9.14 -4.56 8.82
C PHE A 36 9.98 -4.59 10.11
N CYS A 37 10.86 -5.58 10.26
CA CYS A 37 11.59 -5.78 11.52
C CYS A 37 13.10 -5.97 11.38
N GLY A 38 13.62 -6.02 10.16
CA GLY A 38 15.06 -6.10 9.86
C GLY A 38 15.71 -7.47 10.07
N LYS A 39 14.96 -8.52 10.43
CA LYS A 39 15.50 -9.88 10.52
C LYS A 39 15.90 -10.41 9.15
N ALA A 40 17.05 -11.07 9.05
CA ALA A 40 17.50 -11.75 7.83
C ALA A 40 17.01 -13.21 7.72
N ASP A 41 16.60 -13.81 8.85
CA ASP A 41 16.19 -15.21 8.90
C ASP A 41 14.67 -15.40 8.74
N ASP A 42 14.28 -16.64 8.39
CA ASP A 42 12.88 -17.06 8.23
C ASP A 42 12.07 -16.17 7.29
N LEU A 43 12.71 -15.71 6.22
CA LEU A 43 12.08 -14.87 5.21
C LEU A 43 11.07 -15.64 4.36
N THR A 44 9.97 -14.95 4.09
CA THR A 44 8.88 -15.37 3.23
C THR A 44 8.66 -14.31 2.17
N LYS A 45 7.91 -14.67 1.12
CA LYS A 45 7.47 -13.74 0.08
C LYS A 45 6.14 -13.14 0.49
N GLU A 46 6.19 -11.94 1.04
CA GLU A 46 4.97 -11.20 1.40
C GLU A 46 4.38 -10.52 0.16
N HIS A 47 3.08 -10.67 -0.05
CA HIS A 47 2.41 -10.02 -1.17
C HIS A 47 2.28 -8.52 -0.92
N VAL A 48 2.60 -7.73 -1.96
CA VAL A 48 2.42 -6.28 -1.91
C VAL A 48 0.94 -5.93 -1.85
N ILE A 49 0.15 -6.52 -2.75
CA ILE A 49 -1.31 -6.49 -2.70
C ILE A 49 -1.80 -7.91 -2.40
N PRO A 50 -2.49 -8.14 -1.28
CA PRO A 50 -2.90 -9.48 -0.86
C PRO A 50 -3.80 -10.17 -1.89
N GLN A 51 -3.61 -11.48 -2.07
CA GLN A 51 -4.31 -12.23 -3.12
C GLN A 51 -5.84 -12.25 -2.97
N TRP A 52 -6.33 -12.13 -1.75
CA TRP A 52 -7.77 -12.10 -1.48
C TRP A 52 -8.44 -10.84 -2.00
N VAL A 53 -7.71 -9.75 -2.25
CA VAL A 53 -8.26 -8.47 -2.70
C VAL A 53 -8.84 -8.58 -4.12
N TYR A 54 -8.21 -9.40 -4.98
CA TYR A 54 -8.59 -9.60 -6.38
C TYR A 54 -9.08 -11.03 -6.66
N ASP A 55 -9.59 -11.71 -5.62
CA ASP A 55 -10.16 -13.06 -5.65
C ASP A 55 -9.25 -14.11 -6.32
N ARG A 56 -7.93 -14.02 -6.05
CA ARG A 56 -6.89 -14.89 -6.63
C ARG A 56 -6.89 -14.96 -8.17
N CYS A 57 -7.58 -14.04 -8.85
CA CYS A 57 -7.61 -13.98 -10.30
C CYS A 57 -6.21 -13.66 -10.83
N THR A 58 -5.52 -14.69 -11.33
CA THR A 58 -4.13 -14.63 -11.78
C THR A 58 -3.93 -13.80 -13.05
N LYS A 59 -5.03 -13.41 -13.71
CA LYS A 59 -5.06 -12.59 -14.91
C LYS A 59 -5.16 -11.08 -14.62
N ARG A 60 -5.42 -10.68 -13.37
CA ARG A 60 -5.53 -9.26 -13.02
C ARG A 60 -4.14 -8.63 -12.90
N ASN A 61 -3.98 -7.47 -13.52
CA ASN A 61 -2.78 -6.65 -13.46
C ASN A 61 -3.11 -5.28 -12.88
N PHE A 62 -2.15 -4.63 -12.22
CA PHE A 62 -2.16 -3.18 -12.05
C PHE A 62 -1.27 -2.55 -13.11
N VAL A 63 -1.61 -1.34 -13.52
CA VAL A 63 -0.74 -0.53 -14.37
C VAL A 63 0.02 0.41 -13.46
N THR A 64 1.36 0.34 -13.47
CA THR A 64 2.16 1.38 -12.81
C THR A 64 2.16 2.62 -13.66
N THR A 65 1.78 3.76 -13.07
CA THR A 65 1.67 5.07 -13.73
C THR A 65 2.98 5.53 -14.36
N THR A 66 4.12 5.14 -13.80
CA THR A 66 5.47 5.59 -14.17
C THR A 66 6.00 5.09 -15.51
N ASN A 67 5.68 3.86 -15.89
CA ASN A 67 6.17 3.26 -17.14
C ASN A 67 5.04 2.67 -17.99
N LYS A 68 3.78 2.85 -17.56
CA LYS A 68 2.57 2.24 -18.14
C LYS A 68 2.71 0.73 -18.34
N THR A 69 3.61 0.07 -17.58
CA THR A 69 3.75 -1.38 -17.64
C THR A 69 2.70 -2.03 -16.77
N SER A 70 2.07 -3.04 -17.34
CA SER A 70 1.12 -3.89 -16.65
C SER A 70 1.89 -4.89 -15.78
N GLN A 71 1.49 -5.03 -14.52
CA GLN A 71 2.13 -5.90 -13.56
C GLN A 71 1.12 -6.82 -12.91
N THR A 72 1.43 -8.11 -12.92
CA THR A 72 0.56 -9.11 -12.30
C THR A 72 0.61 -8.98 -10.78
N TYR A 73 -0.55 -8.84 -10.13
CA TYR A 73 -0.63 -8.73 -8.67
C TYR A 73 -0.05 -9.97 -7.96
N ASN A 74 -0.29 -11.16 -8.52
CA ASN A 74 0.08 -12.45 -7.92
C ASN A 74 1.59 -12.72 -7.80
N LYS A 75 2.43 -12.09 -8.62
CA LYS A 75 3.90 -12.25 -8.58
C LYS A 75 4.59 -11.16 -7.79
N THR A 76 3.84 -10.16 -7.31
CA THR A 76 4.41 -8.97 -6.72
C THR A 76 4.60 -9.16 -5.21
N THR A 77 5.85 -9.42 -4.80
CA THR A 77 6.19 -9.75 -3.42
C THR A 77 7.44 -9.02 -2.91
N VAL A 78 7.52 -8.83 -1.60
CA VAL A 78 8.65 -8.25 -0.84
C VAL A 78 9.06 -9.17 0.32
N PRO A 79 10.31 -9.09 0.81
CA PRO A 79 10.79 -9.99 1.85
C PRO A 79 10.22 -9.59 3.22
N ALA A 80 9.62 -10.56 3.90
CA ALA A 80 9.15 -10.39 5.27
C ALA A 80 9.34 -11.69 6.04
N CYS A 81 9.73 -11.62 7.31
CA CYS A 81 9.84 -12.83 8.13
C CYS A 81 8.46 -13.43 8.41
N LYS A 82 8.39 -14.75 8.65
CA LYS A 82 7.16 -15.49 8.97
C LYS A 82 6.31 -14.84 10.05
N ASP A 83 6.95 -14.25 11.05
CA ASP A 83 6.25 -13.62 12.17
C ASP A 83 5.58 -12.29 11.77
N CYS A 84 6.27 -11.40 11.05
CA CYS A 84 5.65 -10.18 10.54
C CYS A 84 4.55 -10.50 9.51
N ASN A 85 4.85 -11.38 8.55
CA ASN A 85 3.93 -11.75 7.48
C ASN A 85 2.75 -12.58 8.00
N ASN A 86 2.98 -13.84 8.36
CA ASN A 86 1.91 -14.81 8.60
C ASN A 86 1.24 -14.64 9.97
N SER A 87 2.00 -14.25 10.99
CA SER A 87 1.47 -14.15 12.36
C SER A 87 0.79 -12.80 12.61
N ILE A 88 1.46 -11.69 12.35
CA ILE A 88 0.93 -10.34 12.66
C ILE A 88 0.03 -9.84 11.54
N LEU A 89 0.57 -9.61 10.34
CA LEU A 89 -0.20 -9.03 9.23
C LEU A 89 -1.27 -9.99 8.73
N GLY A 90 -0.99 -11.29 8.70
CA GLY A 90 -1.98 -12.31 8.37
C GLY A 90 -3.17 -12.37 9.32
N GLU A 91 -2.98 -12.03 10.61
CA GLU A 91 -4.11 -11.93 11.56
C GLU A 91 -4.89 -10.62 11.37
N LEU A 92 -4.20 -9.50 11.08
CA LEU A 92 -4.85 -8.24 10.71
C LEU A 92 -5.74 -8.42 9.48
N GLU A 93 -5.21 -9.03 8.42
CA GLU A 93 -5.97 -9.26 7.19
C GLU A 93 -7.12 -10.24 7.41
N ARG A 94 -6.94 -11.30 8.21
CA ARG A 94 -8.05 -12.21 8.55
C ARG A 94 -9.18 -11.49 9.28
N TYR A 95 -8.84 -10.63 10.24
CA TYR A 95 -9.81 -9.80 10.94
C TYR A 95 -10.57 -8.88 9.96
N LEU A 96 -9.85 -8.14 9.13
CA LEU A 96 -10.46 -7.21 8.18
C LEU A 96 -11.35 -7.93 7.17
N LYS A 97 -10.91 -9.06 6.62
CA LYS A 97 -11.73 -9.89 5.74
C LYS A 97 -13.04 -10.31 6.39
N HIS A 98 -13.01 -10.74 7.65
CA HIS A 98 -14.24 -11.10 8.36
C HIS A 98 -15.17 -9.89 8.47
N ARG A 99 -14.63 -8.73 8.91
CA ARG A 99 -15.42 -7.49 8.99
C ARG A 99 -15.99 -7.04 7.65
N PHE A 100 -15.27 -7.25 6.55
CA PHE A 100 -15.76 -6.90 5.20
C PHE A 100 -16.84 -7.86 4.68
N ASN A 101 -16.82 -9.14 5.12
CA ASN A 101 -17.88 -10.08 4.78
C ASN A 101 -19.17 -9.83 5.56
N ASP A 102 -19.04 -9.37 6.80
CA ASP A 102 -20.19 -9.24 7.70
C ASP A 102 -20.92 -7.90 7.53
N ILE A 103 -20.26 -6.88 6.98
CA ILE A 103 -20.80 -5.51 6.92
C ILE A 103 -21.64 -5.29 5.66
N ASP A 104 -22.82 -4.71 5.84
CA ASP A 104 -23.56 -4.04 4.77
C ASP A 104 -23.40 -2.53 4.94
N LEU A 105 -22.65 -1.90 4.03
CA LEU A 105 -22.40 -0.45 4.06
C LEU A 105 -23.64 0.41 3.79
N LEU A 106 -24.75 -0.19 3.35
CA LEU A 106 -26.04 0.50 3.22
C LEU A 106 -26.74 0.66 4.57
N GLU A 107 -26.49 -0.25 5.51
CA GLU A 107 -27.17 -0.32 6.81
C GLU A 107 -26.26 0.10 7.96
N GLU A 108 -24.95 -0.20 7.87
CA GLU A 108 -23.99 -0.02 8.95
C GLU A 108 -22.68 0.65 8.50
N TYR A 109 -21.99 1.26 9.46
CA TYR A 109 -20.67 1.83 9.26
C TYR A 109 -19.62 1.07 10.06
N PHE A 110 -18.38 1.06 9.57
CA PHE A 110 -17.24 0.54 10.32
C PHE A 110 -17.07 1.30 11.65
N THR A 111 -16.76 0.55 12.70
CA THR A 111 -16.40 1.14 14.00
C THR A 111 -15.08 1.91 13.88
N ASP A 112 -14.82 2.86 14.78
CA ASP A 112 -13.53 3.57 14.78
C ASP A 112 -12.34 2.61 14.93
N SER A 113 -12.51 1.51 15.68
CA SER A 113 -11.49 0.48 15.80
C SER A 113 -11.23 -0.26 14.47
N ASP A 114 -12.26 -0.45 13.64
CA ASP A 114 -12.12 -1.03 12.31
C ASP A 114 -11.44 -0.04 11.36
N ILE A 115 -11.87 1.22 11.39
CA ILE A 115 -11.27 2.31 10.59
C ILE A 115 -9.76 2.42 10.86
N GLU A 116 -9.33 2.42 12.13
CA GLU A 116 -7.89 2.48 12.44
C GLU A 116 -7.10 1.28 11.88
N LYS A 117 -7.71 0.09 11.86
CA LYS A 117 -7.09 -1.12 11.30
C LYS A 117 -7.06 -1.10 9.78
N ILE A 118 -8.11 -0.57 9.14
CA ILE A 118 -8.17 -0.35 7.68
C ILE A 118 -7.08 0.65 7.29
N ILE A 119 -6.94 1.77 7.99
CA ILE A 119 -5.89 2.76 7.75
C ILE A 119 -4.50 2.12 7.87
N LEU A 120 -4.25 1.36 8.95
CA LEU A 120 -2.98 0.65 9.13
C LEU A 120 -2.69 -0.32 7.96
N TRP A 121 -3.71 -1.04 7.49
CA TRP A 121 -3.57 -1.95 6.36
C TRP A 121 -3.23 -1.19 5.07
N LEU A 122 -3.94 -0.10 4.75
CA LEU A 122 -3.67 0.73 3.58
C LEU A 122 -2.26 1.36 3.62
N GLU A 123 -1.83 1.87 4.76
CA GLU A 123 -0.46 2.37 4.94
C GLU A 123 0.60 1.27 4.78
N THR A 124 0.26 0.03 5.15
CA THR A 124 1.14 -1.13 4.93
C THR A 124 1.28 -1.42 3.44
N LEU A 125 0.20 -1.29 2.64
CA LEU A 125 0.26 -1.42 1.18
C LEU A 125 1.18 -0.35 0.58
N GLU A 126 1.08 0.90 1.01
CA GLU A 126 1.96 1.99 0.56
C GLU A 126 3.44 1.68 0.81
N TYR A 127 3.77 1.28 2.04
CA TYR A 127 5.14 0.96 2.38
C TYR A 127 5.68 -0.19 1.53
N LYS A 128 4.87 -1.24 1.33
CA LYS A 128 5.23 -2.37 0.47
C LYS A 128 5.45 -1.94 -0.99
N LEU A 129 4.60 -1.05 -1.51
CA LEU A 129 4.73 -0.49 -2.88
C LEU A 129 6.02 0.33 -3.01
N GLN A 130 6.33 1.21 -2.05
CA GLN A 130 7.55 2.01 -2.06
C GLN A 130 8.82 1.15 -2.00
N VAL A 131 8.83 0.11 -1.15
CA VAL A 131 9.94 -0.84 -1.12
C VAL A 131 10.06 -1.53 -2.48
N LEU A 132 8.97 -2.09 -3.00
CA LEU A 132 8.95 -2.79 -4.28
C LEU A 132 9.50 -1.93 -5.44
N ASP A 133 9.13 -0.66 -5.49
CA ASP A 133 9.57 0.28 -6.52
C ASP A 133 11.06 0.64 -6.40
N LEU A 134 11.65 0.54 -5.20
CA LEU A 134 13.09 0.64 -5.00
C LEU A 134 13.85 -0.60 -5.47
N ARG A 135 13.28 -1.80 -5.27
CA ARG A 135 13.93 -3.06 -5.67
C ARG A 135 13.86 -3.35 -7.16
N ARG A 136 13.09 -2.56 -7.91
CA ARG A 136 12.85 -2.75 -9.34
C ARG A 136 13.51 -1.67 -10.15
N ASN A 137 14.19 -2.08 -11.22
CA ASN A 137 14.81 -1.15 -12.13
C ASN A 137 13.88 -0.78 -13.29
N LEU A 138 14.09 0.40 -13.84
CA LEU A 138 13.36 0.89 -15.01
C LEU A 138 13.84 0.19 -16.30
N ASN A 139 13.40 -1.04 -16.55
CA ASN A 139 13.90 -1.82 -17.69
C ASN A 139 13.54 -1.22 -19.06
N LYS A 140 12.32 -0.71 -19.29
CA LYS A 140 11.94 -0.07 -20.57
C LYS A 140 10.64 0.72 -20.39
N VAL A 141 10.56 1.94 -20.94
CA VAL A 141 9.28 2.66 -21.08
C VAL A 141 8.63 2.22 -22.40
N LYS A 142 7.34 1.89 -22.37
CA LYS A 142 6.62 1.43 -23.57
C LYS A 142 6.69 2.52 -24.66
N GLY A 143 7.30 2.20 -25.80
CA GLY A 143 7.42 3.11 -26.95
C GLY A 143 8.71 3.93 -27.02
N SER A 144 9.65 3.77 -26.07
CA SER A 144 10.97 4.43 -26.14
C SER A 144 12.10 3.43 -26.43
N GLU A 145 13.21 3.94 -26.96
CA GLU A 145 14.48 3.19 -27.00
C GLU A 145 14.94 2.87 -25.58
N TYR A 146 15.56 1.70 -25.42
CA TYR A 146 16.14 1.29 -24.15
C TYR A 146 17.46 2.02 -23.93
N ILE A 147 17.58 2.73 -22.82
CA ILE A 147 18.82 3.41 -22.43
C ILE A 147 19.46 2.59 -21.30
N PRO A 148 20.60 1.89 -21.54
CA PRO A 148 21.21 0.97 -20.57
C PRO A 148 21.52 1.58 -19.21
N TYR A 149 21.83 2.88 -19.16
CA TYR A 149 22.12 3.60 -17.92
C TYR A 149 20.86 3.81 -17.04
N ILE A 150 19.73 4.11 -17.67
CA ILE A 150 18.44 4.29 -16.98
C ILE A 150 17.88 2.95 -16.49
N GLY A 151 18.20 1.87 -17.24
CA GLY A 151 17.88 0.48 -16.89
C GLY A 151 18.42 -0.03 -15.54
N LYS A 152 19.29 0.74 -14.88
CA LYS A 152 19.84 0.42 -13.55
C LYS A 152 19.26 1.28 -12.42
N ILE A 153 18.43 2.26 -12.75
CA ILE A 153 17.84 3.19 -11.78
C ILE A 153 16.50 2.63 -11.28
N PRO A 154 16.22 2.69 -9.97
CA PRO A 154 14.95 2.23 -9.44
C PRO A 154 13.73 2.98 -9.98
N ILE A 155 12.61 2.28 -10.16
CA ILE A 155 11.33 2.86 -10.61
C ILE A 155 10.87 3.97 -9.67
N ALA A 156 11.16 3.83 -8.37
CA ALA A 156 10.85 4.83 -7.35
C ALA A 156 11.38 6.25 -7.68
N MET A 157 12.45 6.36 -8.47
CA MET A 157 13.05 7.64 -8.88
C MET A 157 12.29 8.33 -10.03
N PHE A 158 11.24 7.69 -10.56
CA PHE A 158 10.46 8.20 -11.69
C PHE A 158 8.95 8.32 -11.40
N GLN A 159 8.47 7.97 -10.19
CA GLN A 159 7.05 8.10 -9.79
C GLN A 159 6.61 9.51 -9.30
N GLY A 160 5.85 10.24 -10.13
CA GLY A 160 5.10 11.45 -9.72
C GLY A 160 5.47 12.76 -10.42
N PRO A 161 4.62 13.81 -10.30
CA PRO A 161 4.89 15.13 -10.88
C PRO A 161 5.76 15.98 -9.93
N MET A 162 7.00 16.27 -10.35
CA MET A 162 7.96 17.21 -9.72
C MET A 162 8.57 16.81 -8.35
N ASP A 163 9.90 16.97 -8.24
CA ASP A 163 10.78 16.74 -7.07
C ASP A 163 10.88 15.30 -6.51
N GLN A 164 11.45 14.40 -7.31
CA GLN A 164 11.77 13.02 -6.91
C GLN A 164 13.27 12.78 -6.76
N SER A 165 13.97 13.72 -6.11
CA SER A 165 15.36 13.46 -5.74
C SER A 165 15.46 12.16 -4.92
N PRO A 166 16.56 11.38 -5.00
CA PRO A 166 16.75 10.19 -4.16
C PRO A 166 16.52 10.48 -2.68
N SER A 167 16.94 11.66 -2.21
CA SER A 167 16.67 12.14 -0.85
C SER A 167 15.19 12.17 -0.50
N LYS A 168 14.33 12.67 -1.41
CA LYS A 168 12.88 12.71 -1.21
C LYS A 168 12.28 11.30 -1.19
N VAL A 169 12.70 10.42 -2.10
CA VAL A 169 12.26 9.02 -2.15
C VAL A 169 12.59 8.31 -0.83
N PHE A 170 13.82 8.44 -0.36
CA PHE A 170 14.26 7.83 0.90
C PHE A 170 13.60 8.45 2.13
N SER A 171 13.35 9.76 2.13
CA SER A 171 12.58 10.44 3.17
C SER A 171 11.14 9.93 3.24
N ASN A 172 10.50 9.75 2.08
CA ASN A 172 9.17 9.17 1.98
C ASN A 172 9.14 7.72 2.52
N LEU A 173 10.11 6.88 2.14
CA LEU A 173 10.26 5.51 2.66
C LEU A 173 10.43 5.48 4.19
N ARG A 174 11.26 6.37 4.74
CA ARG A 174 11.44 6.52 6.19
C ARG A 174 10.12 6.85 6.88
N ASN A 175 9.37 7.78 6.30
CA ASN A 175 8.11 8.25 6.86
C ASN A 175 7.01 7.18 6.78
N SER A 176 6.89 6.45 5.67
CA SER A 176 5.91 5.37 5.55
C SER A 176 6.16 4.26 6.56
N LEU A 177 7.40 3.80 6.73
CA LEU A 177 7.73 2.84 7.80
C LEU A 177 7.47 3.40 9.21
N LYS A 178 7.82 4.67 9.46
CA LYS A 178 7.53 5.35 10.74
C LYS A 178 6.05 5.33 11.05
N THR A 179 5.22 5.63 10.05
CA THR A 179 3.77 5.73 10.16
C THR A 179 3.15 4.40 10.60
N LEU A 180 3.64 3.26 10.12
CA LEU A 180 3.19 1.93 10.58
C LEU A 180 3.39 1.71 12.09
N SER A 181 4.37 2.40 12.67
CA SER A 181 4.64 2.32 14.09
C SER A 181 3.71 3.17 14.96
N VAL A 182 2.92 4.08 14.39
CA VAL A 182 2.02 4.96 15.13
C VAL A 182 0.84 4.16 15.69
N LYS A 183 0.52 4.37 16.97
CA LYS A 183 -0.55 3.62 17.66
C LYS A 183 -1.92 4.00 17.13
N SER A 184 -2.29 5.27 17.32
CA SER A 184 -3.61 5.79 16.99
C SER A 184 -3.62 6.35 15.58
N LYS A 185 -4.69 6.06 14.84
CA LYS A 185 -4.95 6.58 13.49
C LYS A 185 -6.15 7.52 13.43
N VAL A 186 -6.68 7.94 14.58
CA VAL A 186 -7.89 8.76 14.69
C VAL A 186 -7.80 10.06 13.90
N TYR A 187 -6.64 10.73 13.91
CA TYR A 187 -6.41 11.97 13.17
C TYR A 187 -6.49 11.80 11.63
N LYS A 188 -6.38 10.57 11.13
CA LYS A 188 -6.51 10.23 9.70
C LYS A 188 -7.91 9.73 9.31
N ARG A 189 -8.87 9.73 10.24
CA ARG A 189 -10.23 9.23 10.00
C ARG A 189 -10.90 9.94 8.81
N ASN A 190 -10.84 11.26 8.77
CA ASN A 190 -11.43 12.04 7.68
C ASN A 190 -10.66 11.91 6.36
N SER A 191 -9.41 11.42 6.39
CA SER A 191 -8.60 11.16 5.19
C SER A 191 -8.95 9.83 4.53
N LEU A 192 -9.76 8.98 5.18
CA LEU A 192 -10.29 7.75 4.62
C LEU A 192 -11.74 7.95 4.16
N CYS A 193 -11.98 7.77 2.88
CA CYS A 193 -13.31 7.64 2.32
C CYS A 193 -13.65 6.15 2.19
N VAL A 194 -14.70 5.72 2.87
CA VAL A 194 -15.31 4.39 2.70
C VAL A 194 -16.51 4.55 1.76
N LEU A 195 -16.56 3.74 0.73
CA LEU A 195 -17.55 3.83 -0.33
C LEU A 195 -18.20 2.47 -0.54
N HIS A 196 -19.52 2.45 -0.72
CA HIS A 196 -20.20 1.28 -1.26
C HIS A 196 -20.00 1.24 -2.78
N THR A 197 -19.63 0.08 -3.32
CA THR A 197 -19.49 -0.13 -4.76
C THR A 197 -20.45 -1.19 -5.29
N LYS A 198 -20.82 -1.07 -6.57
CA LYS A 198 -21.55 -2.08 -7.34
C LYS A 198 -20.72 -2.63 -8.51
N ASN A 199 -19.46 -2.22 -8.61
CA ASN A 199 -18.59 -2.68 -9.68
C ASN A 199 -18.30 -4.17 -9.50
N PRO A 200 -18.45 -5.00 -10.55
CA PRO A 200 -18.18 -6.44 -10.46
C PRO A 200 -16.68 -6.75 -10.44
N ASP A 201 -15.86 -5.81 -10.89
CA ASP A 201 -14.42 -5.98 -11.06
C ASP A 201 -13.59 -5.23 -10.03
N PHE A 202 -12.40 -5.78 -9.76
CA PHE A 202 -11.39 -5.15 -8.91
C PHE A 202 -10.72 -4.00 -9.66
N TYR A 203 -10.84 -2.78 -9.11
CA TYR A 203 -10.10 -1.62 -9.56
C TYR A 203 -9.13 -1.12 -8.48
N PHE A 204 -7.92 -0.78 -8.91
CA PHE A 204 -6.88 -0.26 -8.06
C PHE A 204 -6.02 0.73 -8.82
N PHE A 205 -5.79 1.87 -8.18
CA PHE A 205 -4.81 2.84 -8.63
C PHE A 205 -4.28 3.60 -7.40
N HIS A 206 -3.05 4.08 -7.51
CA HIS A 206 -2.43 4.83 -6.42
C HIS A 206 -1.49 5.89 -6.98
N SER A 207 -1.24 6.90 -6.16
CA SER A 207 -0.19 7.87 -6.37
C SER A 207 0.70 7.85 -5.13
N THR A 208 1.94 7.41 -5.32
CA THR A 208 2.92 7.21 -4.25
C THR A 208 3.00 8.44 -3.36
N ASN A 209 2.88 8.24 -2.05
CA ASN A 209 2.82 9.27 -1.01
C ASN A 209 1.62 10.24 -1.01
N ASN A 210 0.71 10.12 -1.98
CA ASN A 210 -0.44 11.02 -2.08
C ASN A 210 -1.71 10.29 -1.67
N PHE A 211 -2.10 9.26 -2.41
CA PHE A 211 -3.34 8.52 -2.16
C PHE A 211 -3.31 7.09 -2.72
N ILE A 212 -4.25 6.28 -2.25
CA ILE A 212 -4.58 4.95 -2.75
C ILE A 212 -6.10 4.83 -2.94
N PHE A 213 -6.49 4.24 -4.06
CA PHE A 213 -7.84 3.74 -4.27
C PHE A 213 -7.79 2.23 -4.47
N ILE A 214 -8.61 1.51 -3.72
CA ILE A 214 -8.73 0.07 -3.81
C ILE A 214 -10.19 -0.35 -3.68
N GLU A 215 -10.66 -1.08 -4.67
CA GLU A 215 -12.04 -1.53 -4.77
C GLU A 215 -12.14 -3.02 -4.51
N LEU A 216 -12.77 -3.42 -3.42
CA LEU A 216 -12.97 -4.81 -3.03
C LEU A 216 -14.35 -5.28 -3.51
N ALA A 217 -14.47 -5.49 -4.83
CA ALA A 217 -15.74 -5.82 -5.49
C ALA A 217 -16.52 -6.97 -4.80
N GLN A 218 -15.83 -8.03 -4.37
CA GLN A 218 -16.47 -9.18 -3.71
C GLN A 218 -17.15 -8.84 -2.35
N TYR A 219 -16.81 -7.69 -1.76
CA TYR A 219 -17.40 -7.21 -0.50
C TYR A 219 -18.27 -5.96 -0.70
N ASN A 220 -18.48 -5.49 -1.93
CA ASN A 220 -19.17 -4.24 -2.23
C ASN A 220 -18.59 -3.00 -1.50
N VAL A 221 -17.29 -3.04 -1.15
CA VAL A 221 -16.59 -1.95 -0.45
C VAL A 221 -15.46 -1.40 -1.32
N ALA A 222 -15.30 -0.09 -1.37
CA ALA A 222 -14.13 0.58 -1.90
C ALA A 222 -13.55 1.57 -0.88
N PHE A 223 -12.24 1.72 -0.89
CA PHE A 223 -11.51 2.65 -0.04
C PHE A 223 -10.74 3.65 -0.89
N PHE A 224 -10.87 4.93 -0.55
CA PHE A 224 -9.96 5.98 -1.02
C PHE A 224 -9.29 6.60 0.19
N TYR A 225 -7.96 6.55 0.26
CA TYR A 225 -7.22 7.07 1.41
C TYR A 225 -6.14 8.04 0.98
N PHE A 226 -6.10 9.21 1.63
CA PHE A 226 -5.03 10.19 1.48
C PHE A 226 -3.94 9.97 2.53
N TYR A 227 -2.72 9.69 2.11
CA TYR A 227 -1.61 9.38 3.03
C TYR A 227 -1.12 10.59 3.81
N LYS A 228 -0.99 11.74 3.13
CA LYS A 228 -0.42 12.96 3.72
C LYS A 228 -1.49 13.97 4.09
N GLU A 229 -2.53 14.12 3.29
CA GLU A 229 -3.56 15.11 3.51
C GLU A 229 -4.45 14.75 4.71
N GLU A 230 -4.86 15.79 5.43
CA GLU A 230 -5.76 15.73 6.57
C GLU A 230 -6.90 16.69 6.28
N PHE A 231 -8.11 16.27 6.67
CA PHE A 231 -9.33 17.00 6.36
C PHE A 231 -10.09 17.28 7.63
N ASN A 232 -10.65 18.49 7.71
CA ASN A 232 -11.51 18.86 8.82
C ASN A 232 -12.84 18.12 8.76
N SER A 233 -13.31 17.78 7.55
CA SER A 233 -14.54 17.03 7.32
C SER A 233 -14.36 15.88 6.33
N ALA A 234 -15.10 14.79 6.55
CA ALA A 234 -15.13 13.66 5.60
C ALA A 234 -15.70 14.07 4.23
N MET A 235 -16.57 15.10 4.18
CA MET A 235 -17.18 15.59 2.95
C MET A 235 -16.14 16.26 2.02
N GLU A 236 -15.18 17.00 2.57
CA GLU A 236 -14.07 17.58 1.80
C GLU A 236 -13.22 16.49 1.16
N ALA A 237 -12.84 15.47 1.94
CA ALA A 237 -12.08 14.33 1.44
C ALA A 237 -12.84 13.59 0.34
N ALA A 238 -14.14 13.35 0.53
CA ALA A 238 -14.99 12.67 -0.45
C ALA A 238 -15.12 13.46 -1.75
N SER A 239 -15.27 14.79 -1.68
CA SER A 239 -15.33 15.67 -2.86
C SER A 239 -14.03 15.62 -3.66
N LYS A 240 -12.89 15.66 -2.98
CA LYS A 240 -11.57 15.55 -3.63
C LYS A 240 -11.35 14.16 -4.22
N ALA A 241 -11.66 13.09 -3.47
CA ALA A 241 -11.55 11.71 -3.94
C ALA A 241 -12.41 11.48 -5.19
N LYS A 242 -13.66 11.96 -5.21
CA LYS A 242 -14.57 11.84 -6.36
C LYS A 242 -14.01 12.48 -7.63
N LYS A 243 -13.36 13.65 -7.51
CA LYS A 243 -12.70 14.32 -8.65
C LYS A 243 -11.55 13.47 -9.21
N ILE A 244 -10.72 12.91 -8.34
CA ILE A 244 -9.59 12.05 -8.73
C ILE A 244 -10.10 10.77 -9.41
N VAL A 245 -11.02 10.06 -8.76
CA VAL A 245 -11.62 8.83 -9.30
C VAL A 245 -12.23 9.09 -10.69
N LYS A 246 -13.00 10.17 -10.87
CA LYS A 246 -13.59 10.50 -12.17
C LYS A 246 -12.55 10.68 -13.27
N ASN A 247 -11.43 11.35 -12.97
CA ASN A 247 -10.36 11.59 -13.94
C ASN A 247 -9.61 10.31 -14.33
N GLU A 248 -9.32 9.43 -13.36
CA GLU A 248 -8.66 8.15 -13.59
C GLU A 248 -9.55 7.19 -14.41
N TYR A 249 -10.84 7.10 -14.08
CA TYR A 249 -11.79 6.29 -14.86
C TYR A 249 -11.98 6.83 -16.29
N ALA A 250 -12.04 8.15 -16.47
CA ALA A 250 -12.15 8.74 -17.82
C ALA A 250 -10.92 8.43 -18.68
N SER A 251 -9.74 8.40 -18.07
CA SER A 251 -8.46 8.08 -18.76
C SER A 251 -8.29 6.60 -19.07
N ALA A 252 -9.05 5.70 -18.42
CA ALA A 252 -9.03 4.26 -18.67
C ALA A 252 -9.93 3.83 -19.87
N VAL A 253 -10.85 4.70 -20.32
CA VAL A 253 -11.81 4.43 -21.41
C VAL A 253 -11.33 4.97 -22.76
N THR A 254 -10.29 5.82 -22.77
CA THR A 254 -9.58 6.32 -23.97
C THR A 254 -8.32 5.54 -24.24
#